data_AF-A0A9P0MGI6-F1
#
_entry.id   AF-A0A9P0MGI6-F1
#
_cell.length_a   1.000
_cell.length_b   1.000
_cell.length_c   1.000
_cell.angle_alpha   90.00
_cell.angle_beta   90.00
_cell.angle_gamma   90.00
#
_symmetry.space_group_name_H-M   'P 1'
#
loop_
_entity.id
_entity.type
_entity.pdbx_description
1 polymer ?
#
loop_
_entity_poly.entity_id
_entity_poly.type
_entity_poly.pdbx_seq_one_letter_code
_entity_poly.pdbx_strand_id
1 'polypeptide(L)' 'MGITEGSICGYCGEEDSPEHTIFVCQRWAAWRSNTESVIGAEVNSRSITILMMKSKENWNTIQRFVRNVMNAKRRDDILH' A
#
# COMPACT_ATOMS: atom_id res chain seq x y z
N MET A 1 -4.28 -10.70 13.99
CA MET A 1 -3.39 -9.66 14.56
C MET A 1 -3.49 -8.44 13.66
N GLY A 2 -3.81 -7.28 14.23
CA GLY A 2 -3.81 -6.00 13.53
C GLY A 2 -2.46 -5.33 13.74
N ILE A 3 -2.12 -4.36 12.89
CA ILE A 3 -0.97 -3.44 12.97
C ILE A 3 -0.51 -3.29 14.43
N THR A 4 0.49 -4.07 14.84
CA THR A 4 1.12 -3.96 16.14
C THR A 4 2.44 -3.26 15.92
N GLU A 5 2.60 -2.06 16.49
CA GLU A 5 3.91 -1.43 16.58
C GLU A 5 4.92 -2.45 17.12
N GLY A 6 5.96 -2.74 16.34
CA GLY A 6 6.98 -3.75 16.65
C GLY A 6 6.85 -5.12 15.96
N SER A 7 5.86 -5.35 15.09
CA SER A 7 5.85 -6.57 14.25
C SER A 7 6.74 -6.43 13.01
N ILE A 8 7.42 -7.51 12.63
CA ILE A 8 8.23 -7.60 11.43
C ILE A 8 7.36 -8.05 10.25
N CYS A 9 7.54 -7.43 9.09
CA CYS A 9 6.88 -7.76 7.85
C CYS A 9 7.33 -9.14 7.37
N GLY A 10 6.42 -10.13 7.42
CA GLY A 10 6.69 -11.52 7.01
C GLY A 10 7.12 -11.71 5.55
N TYR A 11 7.05 -10.67 4.71
CA TYR A 11 7.46 -10.73 3.31
C TYR A 11 8.90 -10.28 3.06
N CYS A 12 9.47 -9.43 3.92
CA CYS A 12 10.78 -8.81 3.64
C CYS A 12 11.63 -8.51 4.88
N GLY A 13 11.14 -8.75 6.09
CA GLY A 13 11.93 -8.60 7.32
C GLY A 13 12.02 -7.17 7.87
N GLU A 14 11.44 -6.18 7.19
CA GLU A 14 11.35 -4.79 7.64
C GLU A 14 10.23 -4.58 8.67
N GLU A 15 10.11 -3.37 9.23
CA GLU A 15 8.99 -3.01 10.11
C GLU A 15 7.62 -3.20 9.39
N ASP A 16 6.69 -3.89 10.04
CA ASP A 16 5.31 -4.04 9.55
C ASP A 16 4.43 -2.84 9.90
N SER A 17 4.74 -1.71 9.29
CA SER A 17 3.92 -0.49 9.39
C SER A 17 3.04 -0.33 8.14
N PRO A 18 1.94 0.46 8.23
CA PRO A 18 1.18 0.85 7.05
C PRO A 18 2.05 1.60 6.03
N GLU A 19 2.99 2.42 6.51
CA GLU A 19 3.92 3.15 5.66
C GLU A 19 4.82 2.18 4.89
N HIS A 20 5.41 1.21 5.58
CA HIS A 20 6.16 0.15 4.93
C HIS A 20 5.29 -0.62 3.92
N THR A 21 4.15 -1.13 4.36
CA THR A 21 3.25 -1.96 3.54
C THR A 21 2.85 -1.25 2.25
N ILE A 22 2.46 0.02 2.33
CA ILE A 22 1.88 0.77 1.21
C ILE A 22 2.93 1.46 0.36
N PHE A 23 4.13 1.81 0.86
CA PHE A 23 5.08 2.61 0.10
C PHE A 23 6.46 1.94 -0.11
N VAL A 24 6.84 0.97 0.73
CA VAL A 24 8.19 0.37 0.69
C VAL A 24 8.18 -1.10 0.28
N CYS A 25 7.29 -1.90 0.84
CA CYS A 25 7.29 -3.36 0.73
C CYS A 25 7.37 -3.88 -0.72
N GLN A 26 8.37 -4.72 -1.00
CA GLN A 26 8.61 -5.26 -2.35
C GLN A 26 7.50 -6.19 -2.84
N ARG A 27 6.80 -6.87 -1.91
CA ARG A 27 5.63 -7.71 -2.22
C ARG A 27 4.56 -6.95 -3.02
N TRP A 28 4.41 -5.66 -2.78
CA TRP A 28 3.37 -4.82 -3.39
C TRP A 28 3.91 -3.88 -4.47
N ALA A 29 5.19 -3.96 -4.83
CA ALA A 29 5.84 -3.03 -5.75
C ALA A 29 5.18 -3.00 -7.14
N ALA A 30 4.79 -4.15 -7.69
CA ALA A 30 4.10 -4.22 -8.98
C ALA A 30 2.73 -3.50 -8.96
N TRP A 31 1.98 -3.63 -7.85
CA TRP A 31 0.67 -2.98 -7.71
C TRP A 31 0.81 -1.47 -7.51
N ARG A 32 1.87 -1.04 -6.80
CA ARG A 32 2.23 0.38 -6.69
C ARG A 32 2.60 0.97 -8.03
N SER A 33 3.54 0.35 -8.74
CA SER A 33 4.01 0.83 -10.04
C SER A 33 2.86 0.95 -11.06
N ASN A 34 1.93 -0.02 -11.08
CA ASN A 34 0.73 0.09 -11.91
C ASN A 34 -0.16 1.27 -11.50
N THR A 35 -0.33 1.51 -10.20
CA THR A 35 -1.10 2.64 -9.67
C THR A 35 -0.45 3.98 -10.05
N GLU A 36 0.87 4.08 -9.89
CA GLU A 36 1.67 5.25 -10.27
C GLU A 36 1.61 5.52 -11.77
N SER A 37 1.66 4.48 -12.60
CA SER A 37 1.52 4.60 -14.05
C SER A 37 0.14 5.12 -14.47
N VAL A 38 -0.94 4.72 -13.77
CA VAL A 38 -2.30 5.23 -14.06
C VAL A 38 -2.44 6.69 -13.62
N ILE A 39 -1.86 7.05 -12.47
CA ILE A 39 -1.92 8.42 -11.93
C ILE A 39 -0.97 9.37 -12.67
N GLY A 40 0.10 8.85 -13.26
CA GLY A 40 1.19 9.64 -13.86
C GLY A 40 2.10 10.29 -12.82
N ALA A 41 2.14 9.77 -11.59
CA ALA A 41 2.99 10.30 -10.52
C ALA A 41 3.31 9.22 -9.48
N GLU A 42 4.44 9.40 -8.80
CA GLU A 42 4.89 8.53 -7.70
C GLU A 42 3.96 8.63 -6.48
N VAL A 43 3.63 7.49 -5.89
CA VAL A 43 2.76 7.37 -4.71
C VAL A 43 3.63 7.07 -3.49
N ASN A 44 3.85 8.08 -2.66
CA ASN A 44 4.58 7.98 -1.39
C ASN A 44 3.83 8.71 -0.27
N SER A 45 4.33 8.62 0.97
CA SER A 45 3.67 9.20 2.15
C SER A 45 3.48 10.71 2.07
N ARG A 46 4.27 11.42 1.24
CA ARG A 46 4.19 12.87 1.04
C ARG A 46 3.22 13.25 -0.09
N SER A 47 3.17 12.45 -1.15
CA SER A 47 2.38 12.76 -2.35
C SER A 47 0.94 12.23 -2.28
N ILE A 48 0.68 11.14 -1.54
CA ILE A 48 -0.59 10.39 -1.61
C ILE A 48 -1.82 11.26 -1.37
N THR A 49 -1.83 12.07 -0.31
CA THR A 49 -2.97 12.93 0.03
C THR A 49 -3.23 13.97 -1.06
N ILE A 50 -2.16 14.59 -1.57
CA ILE A 50 -2.24 15.57 -2.66
C ILE A 50 -2.81 14.91 -3.91
N LEU A 51 -2.30 13.73 -4.28
CA LEU A 51 -2.76 12.98 -5.46
C LEU A 51 -4.23 12.58 -5.33
N MET A 52 -4.66 12.11 -4.15
CA MET A 52 -6.06 11.77 -3.87
C MET A 52 -6.99 12.98 -3.99
N MET A 53 -6.56 14.17 -3.61
CA MET A 53 -7.37 15.40 -3.70
C MET A 53 -7.43 16.00 -5.11
N LYS A 54 -6.50 15.65 -6.00
CA LYS A 54 -6.46 16.21 -7.37
C LYS A 54 -7.67 15.81 -8.23
N SER A 55 -8.20 14.61 -8.06
CA SER A 55 -9.37 14.16 -8.81
C SER A 55 -10.07 12.98 -8.15
N LYS A 56 -11.36 12.81 -8.41
CA LYS A 56 -12.13 11.63 -7.99
C LYS A 56 -11.57 10.32 -8.57
N GLU A 57 -11.00 10.38 -9.76
CA GLU A 57 -10.36 9.23 -10.41
C GLU A 57 -9.09 8.80 -9.69
N ASN A 58 -8.23 9.76 -9.30
CA ASN A 58 -7.05 9.48 -8.50
C ASN A 58 -7.44 8.92 -7.14
N TRP A 59 -8.44 9.53 -6.48
CA TRP A 59 -8.99 9.03 -5.23
C TRP A 59 -9.41 7.55 -5.34
N ASN A 60 -10.23 7.21 -6.34
CA ASN A 60 -10.72 5.85 -6.54
C ASN A 60 -9.58 4.86 -6.85
N THR A 61 -8.61 5.29 -7.66
CA THR A 61 -7.47 4.46 -8.05
C THR A 61 -6.59 4.13 -6.84
N ILE A 62 -6.22 5.14 -6.05
CA ILE A 62 -5.41 4.98 -4.83
C ILE A 62 -6.19 4.17 -3.79
N GLN A 63 -7.47 4.49 -3.56
CA GLN A 63 -8.31 3.78 -2.60
C GLN A 63 -8.41 2.28 -2.95
N ARG A 64 -8.59 1.95 -4.23
CA ARG A 64 -8.65 0.55 -4.69
C ARG A 64 -7.32 -0.16 -4.45
N PHE A 65 -6.20 0.50 -4.78
CA PHE A 65 -4.87 -0.05 -4.53
C PHE A 65 -4.65 -0.37 -3.04
N VAL A 66 -4.86 0.61 -2.15
CA VAL A 66 -4.68 0.43 -0.70
C VAL A 66 -5.59 -0.69 -0.18
N ARG A 67 -6.87 -0.70 -0.58
CA ARG A 67 -7.82 -1.74 -0.18
C ARG A 67 -7.36 -3.14 -0.61
N ASN A 68 -6.88 -3.27 -1.85
CA ASN A 68 -6.43 -4.56 -2.37
C ASN A 68 -5.23 -5.07 -1.60
N VAL A 69 -4.24 -4.21 -1.31
CA VAL A 69 -3.06 -4.57 -0.51
C VAL A 69 -3.49 -5.06 0.88
N MET A 70 -4.32 -4.28 1.58
CA MET A 70 -4.76 -4.64 2.93
C MET A 70 -5.56 -5.95 2.96
N ASN A 71 -6.42 -6.19 1.96
CA ASN A 71 -7.19 -7.44 1.86
C ASN A 71 -6.32 -8.64 1.48
N ALA A 72 -5.32 -8.45 0.63
CA ALA A 72 -4.39 -9.51 0.27
C ALA A 72 -3.52 -9.90 1.46
N LYS A 73 -2.90 -8.92 2.13
CA LYS A 73 -2.12 -9.16 3.35
C LYS A 73 -2.93 -9.89 4.42
N ARG A 74 -4.16 -9.42 4.70
CA ARG A 74 -5.05 -10.09 5.67
C ARG A 74 -5.37 -11.54 5.29
N ARG A 75 -5.55 -11.84 4.00
CA ARG A 75 -5.82 -13.22 3.56
C ARG A 75 -4.61 -14.12 3.75
N ASP A 76 -3.43 -13.61 3.42
CA ASP A 76 -2.17 -14.33 3.62
C ASP A 76 -1.95 -14.60 5.14
N ASP A 77 -2.34 -13.68 6.01
CA ASP A 77 -2.28 -13.84 7.48
C ASP A 77 -3.32 -14.83 8.05
N ILE A 78 -4.47 -15.04 7.39
CA ILE A 78 -5.51 -16.00 7.82
C ILE A 78 -5.14 -17.45 7.42
N LEU A 79 -4.25 -17.60 6.45
CA LEU A 79 -3.81 -18.91 5.94
C LEU A 79 -2.60 -19.49 6.70
N HIS A 80 -2.11 -18.78 7.73
CA HIS A 80 -1.02 -19.19 8.61
C HIS A 80 -1.49 -19.17 10.07
#